data_AF-A0A2E4HCF5-F1
#
_entry.id   AF-A0A2E4HCF5-F1
#
_cell.length_a   1.000
_cell.length_b   1.000
_cell.length_c   1.000
_cell.angle_alpha   90.00
_cell.angle_beta   90.00
_cell.angle_gamma   90.00
#
_symmetry.space_group_name_H-M   'P 1'
#
loop_
_entity.id
_entity.type
_entity.pdbx_description
1 polymer ?
#
loop_
_entity_poly.entity_id
_entity_poly.type
_entity_poly.pdbx_seq_one_letter_code
_entity_poly.pdbx_strand_id
1 'polypeptide(L)'
;NKDVQIIGIDAYGSVIQKYHQTREFDAEEIYPYRIEGLGKNLIPTATDFDCIDTFVKVTDEESAHSAREIAQTEGLFVGYTSGAAIQGLKQLAAQGVFDKDSKVVVIFPDHGSRYMSKVYSDTWMRDQGFFDSQNEEAAQTIEYIK
;
A
#
# COMPACT_ATOMS: atom_id res chain seq x y z
N ASN A 1 -5.64 -19.29 15.71
CA ASN A 1 -6.59 -19.96 14.79
C ASN A 1 -5.81 -20.25 13.53
N LYS A 2 -5.68 -21.53 13.12
CA LYS A 2 -4.80 -21.92 11.99
C LYS A 2 -5.42 -21.59 10.62
N ASP A 3 -6.73 -21.33 10.61
CA ASP A 3 -7.48 -21.02 9.39
C ASP A 3 -7.42 -19.52 9.04
N VAL A 4 -6.83 -18.70 9.91
CA VAL A 4 -6.64 -17.26 9.68
C VAL A 4 -5.31 -17.05 8.97
N GLN A 5 -5.37 -16.43 7.80
CA GLN A 5 -4.18 -16.01 7.06
C GLN A 5 -3.72 -14.62 7.51
N ILE A 6 -2.43 -14.49 7.78
CA ILE A 6 -1.74 -13.26 8.16
C ILE A 6 -0.98 -12.74 6.94
N ILE A 7 -1.45 -11.61 6.43
CA ILE A 7 -0.88 -10.97 5.24
C ILE A 7 -0.16 -9.71 5.67
N GLY A 8 1.15 -9.67 5.43
CA GLY A 8 1.97 -8.49 5.59
C GLY A 8 1.88 -7.57 4.37
N ILE A 9 1.92 -6.27 4.59
CA ILE A 9 2.01 -5.26 3.53
C ILE A 9 3.39 -4.62 3.63
N ASP A 10 4.10 -4.59 2.51
CA ASP A 10 5.45 -4.06 2.43
C ASP A 10 5.59 -3.03 1.32
N ALA A 11 6.56 -2.12 1.46
CA ALA A 11 6.85 -1.13 0.44
C ALA A 11 7.91 -1.65 -0.52
N TYR A 12 7.81 -1.23 -1.78
CA TYR A 12 8.96 -1.19 -2.65
C TYR A 12 10.07 -0.33 -2.01
N GLY A 13 11.30 -0.85 -1.93
CA GLY A 13 12.41 -0.23 -1.20
C GLY A 13 12.65 -0.82 0.20
N SER A 14 11.83 -1.77 0.63
CA SER A 14 11.95 -2.50 1.90
C SER A 14 12.54 -3.89 1.70
N VAL A 15 13.32 -4.35 2.69
CA VAL A 15 13.95 -5.68 2.70
C VAL A 15 13.05 -6.78 3.28
N ILE A 16 11.89 -6.43 3.84
CA ILE A 16 11.08 -7.31 4.70
C ILE A 16 10.49 -8.49 3.92
N GLN A 17 9.82 -8.26 2.79
CA GLN A 17 9.23 -9.34 2.00
C GLN A 17 10.29 -10.35 1.54
N LYS A 18 11.42 -9.87 1.00
CA LYS A 18 12.47 -10.75 0.49
C LYS A 18 13.08 -11.58 1.60
N TYR A 19 13.33 -10.96 2.75
CA TYR A 19 13.80 -11.69 3.92
C TYR A 19 12.79 -12.72 4.41
N HIS A 20 11.49 -12.43 4.40
CA HIS A 20 10.47 -13.41 4.77
C HIS A 20 10.54 -14.67 3.89
N GLN A 21 10.72 -14.48 2.58
CA GLN A 21 10.76 -15.56 1.58
C GLN A 21 12.07 -16.37 1.59
N THR A 22 13.20 -15.70 1.80
CA THR A 22 14.53 -16.30 1.59
C THR A 22 15.32 -16.50 2.88
N ARG A 23 14.97 -15.76 3.95
CA ARG A 23 15.75 -15.60 5.19
C ARG A 23 17.16 -15.04 4.94
N GLU A 24 17.35 -14.38 3.81
CA GLU A 24 18.57 -13.68 3.45
C GLU A 24 18.32 -12.17 3.43
N PHE A 25 19.22 -11.43 4.05
CA PHE A 25 19.20 -9.96 3.98
C PHE A 25 19.77 -9.54 2.63
N ASP A 26 19.02 -8.73 1.89
CA ASP A 26 19.48 -8.15 0.63
C ASP A 26 19.46 -6.62 0.71
N ALA A 27 20.64 -6.02 0.60
CA ALA A 27 20.79 -4.58 0.60
C ALA A 27 20.34 -3.92 -0.72
N GLU A 28 20.31 -4.67 -1.82
CA GLU A 28 19.92 -4.16 -3.14
C GLU A 28 18.42 -3.85 -3.23
N GLU A 29 17.62 -4.38 -2.29
CA GLU A 29 16.20 -4.03 -2.16
C GLU A 29 16.00 -2.61 -1.58
N ILE A 30 17.04 -1.98 -1.02
CA ILE A 30 16.91 -0.72 -0.30
C ILE A 30 16.99 0.46 -1.27
N TYR A 31 15.88 1.17 -1.39
CA TYR A 31 15.84 2.48 -2.05
C TYR A 31 14.78 3.38 -1.41
N PRO A 32 14.87 4.71 -1.60
CA PRO A 32 13.94 5.65 -0.97
C PRO A 32 12.51 5.44 -1.46
N TYR A 33 11.57 5.43 -0.52
CA TYR A 33 10.12 5.44 -0.74
C TYR A 33 9.47 6.59 0.04
N ARG A 34 8.18 6.84 -0.18
CA ARG A 34 7.42 7.97 0.39
C ARG A 34 6.46 7.57 1.51
N ILE A 35 6.00 6.32 1.53
CA ILE A 35 5.17 5.82 2.63
C ILE A 35 5.92 5.93 3.96
N GLU A 36 5.28 6.51 4.96
CA GLU A 36 5.85 6.68 6.29
C GLU A 36 5.29 5.65 7.27
N GLY A 37 6.16 5.03 8.07
CA GLY A 37 5.75 4.07 9.09
C GLY A 37 5.61 2.62 8.60
N LEU A 38 5.84 2.35 7.31
CA LEU A 38 5.87 1.03 6.69
C LEU A 38 7.19 0.82 5.94
N GLY A 39 7.61 -0.44 5.79
CA GLY A 39 8.91 -0.80 5.22
C GLY A 39 10.08 -0.63 6.21
N LYS A 40 11.16 -1.39 5.99
CA LYS A 40 12.41 -1.32 6.77
C LYS A 40 13.61 -1.58 5.88
N ASN A 41 14.75 -0.99 6.25
CA ASN A 41 16.07 -1.25 5.69
C ASN A 41 16.92 -2.21 6.56
N LEU A 42 16.29 -2.82 7.58
CA LEU A 42 16.89 -3.78 8.50
C LEU A 42 15.84 -4.82 8.88
N ILE A 43 16.28 -5.97 9.41
CA ILE A 43 15.39 -7.03 9.88
C ILE A 43 15.08 -6.82 11.37
N PRO A 44 13.83 -6.50 11.76
CA PRO A 44 13.48 -6.30 13.15
C PRO A 44 13.52 -7.62 13.92
N THR A 45 14.21 -7.64 15.06
CA THR A 45 14.25 -8.82 15.95
C THR A 45 12.91 -9.10 16.65
N ALA A 46 12.04 -8.09 16.72
CA ALA A 46 10.72 -8.22 17.32
C ALA A 46 9.68 -8.87 16.38
N THR A 47 10.00 -9.02 15.10
CA THR A 47 9.08 -9.61 14.11
C THR A 47 9.25 -11.12 14.07
N ASP A 48 8.19 -11.85 14.43
CA ASP A 48 8.09 -13.27 14.17
C ASP A 48 7.64 -13.49 12.71
N PHE A 49 8.59 -13.80 11.83
CA PHE A 49 8.29 -14.00 10.40
C PHE A 49 7.56 -15.31 10.12
N ASP A 50 7.59 -16.27 11.05
CA ASP A 50 6.97 -17.59 10.86
C ASP A 50 5.45 -17.53 11.10
N CYS A 51 4.95 -16.47 11.73
CA CYS A 51 3.52 -16.22 11.90
C CYS A 51 2.87 -15.43 10.74
N ILE A 52 3.65 -15.04 9.72
CA ILE A 52 3.17 -14.30 8.55
C ILE A 52 3.14 -15.26 7.36
N ASP A 53 1.98 -15.43 6.72
CA ASP A 53 1.84 -16.37 5.61
C ASP A 53 2.42 -15.82 4.31
N THR A 54 2.22 -14.53 4.06
CA THR A 54 2.71 -13.88 2.84
C THR A 54 2.86 -12.38 3.02
N PHE A 55 3.64 -11.77 2.12
CA PHE A 55 3.79 -10.34 2.00
C PHE A 55 3.40 -9.86 0.61
N VAL A 56 2.67 -8.75 0.56
CA VAL A 56 2.29 -8.05 -0.67
C VAL A 56 3.02 -6.72 -0.71
N LYS A 57 3.73 -6.46 -1.82
CA LYS A 57 4.33 -5.14 -2.07
C LYS A 57 3.32 -4.21 -2.71
N VAL A 58 3.39 -2.94 -2.31
CA VAL A 58 2.58 -1.86 -2.85
C VAL A 58 3.46 -0.66 -3.20
N THR A 59 3.04 0.09 -4.21
CA THR A 59 3.73 1.32 -4.62
C THR A 59 3.31 2.50 -3.75
N ASP A 60 4.17 3.52 -3.66
CA ASP A 60 3.85 4.77 -2.96
C ASP A 60 2.61 5.44 -3.56
N GLU A 61 2.58 5.55 -4.89
CA GLU A 61 1.52 6.24 -5.62
C GLU A 61 0.14 5.62 -5.40
N GLU A 62 0.00 4.31 -5.61
CA GLU A 62 -1.28 3.62 -5.45
C GLU A 62 -1.75 3.63 -3.99
N SER A 63 -0.81 3.58 -3.05
CA SER A 63 -1.10 3.71 -1.62
C SER A 63 -1.64 5.12 -1.28
N ALA A 64 -1.10 6.15 -1.92
CA ALA A 64 -1.51 7.54 -1.70
C ALA A 64 -2.93 7.77 -2.23
N HIS A 65 -3.21 7.30 -3.44
CA HIS A 65 -4.55 7.33 -4.03
C HIS A 65 -5.55 6.54 -3.21
N SER A 66 -5.19 5.35 -2.75
CA SER A 66 -6.06 4.54 -1.87
C SER A 66 -6.39 5.25 -0.56
N ALA A 67 -5.44 5.94 0.08
CA ALA A 67 -5.71 6.72 1.29
C ALA A 67 -6.71 7.86 1.06
N ARG A 68 -6.64 8.51 -0.11
CA ARG A 68 -7.57 9.57 -0.50
C ARG A 68 -8.96 9.02 -0.85
N GLU A 69 -9.01 7.91 -1.57
CA GLU A 69 -10.25 7.22 -1.93
C GLU A 69 -11.03 6.80 -0.69
N ILE A 70 -10.39 6.14 0.28
CA ILE A 70 -11.03 5.75 1.55
C ILE A 70 -11.67 6.96 2.26
N ALA A 71 -10.99 8.10 2.27
CA ALA A 71 -11.51 9.32 2.87
C ALA A 71 -12.73 9.88 2.12
N GLN A 72 -12.77 9.72 0.80
CA GLN A 72 -13.85 10.22 -0.05
C GLN A 72 -15.07 9.28 -0.10
N THR A 73 -14.85 7.96 -0.16
CA THR A 73 -15.91 6.97 -0.36
C THR A 73 -16.47 6.44 0.97
N GLU A 74 -15.60 6.19 1.95
CA GLU A 74 -15.98 5.58 3.23
C GLU A 74 -16.12 6.61 4.37
N GLY A 75 -15.70 7.86 4.15
CA GLY A 75 -15.69 8.90 5.17
C GLY A 75 -14.68 8.65 6.29
N LEU A 76 -13.70 7.77 6.06
CA LEU A 76 -12.65 7.42 7.03
C LEU A 76 -11.37 8.18 6.69
N PHE A 77 -11.00 9.15 7.54
CA PHE A 77 -9.80 9.95 7.32
C PHE A 77 -8.55 9.25 7.88
N VAL A 78 -7.92 8.41 7.07
CA VAL A 78 -6.89 7.45 7.48
C VAL A 78 -5.47 7.90 7.10
N GLY A 79 -4.45 7.31 7.71
CA GLY A 79 -3.07 7.57 7.32
C GLY A 79 -2.63 6.91 6.01
N TYR A 80 -1.40 7.24 5.60
CA TYR A 80 -0.81 6.74 4.34
C TYR A 80 -0.69 5.20 4.32
N THR A 81 -0.29 4.60 5.44
CA THR A 81 -0.15 3.14 5.56
C THR A 81 -1.48 2.39 5.55
N SER A 82 -2.57 3.04 5.93
CA SER A 82 -3.91 2.50 5.75
C SER A 82 -4.29 2.43 4.26
N GLY A 83 -3.89 3.43 3.47
CA GLY A 83 -3.99 3.39 2.02
C GLY A 83 -3.19 2.24 1.42
N ALA A 84 -1.95 2.04 1.89
CA ALA A 84 -1.12 0.89 1.52
C ALA A 84 -1.81 -0.46 1.84
N ALA A 85 -2.45 -0.58 2.99
CA ALA A 85 -3.16 -1.80 3.38
C ALA A 85 -4.35 -2.11 2.47
N ILE A 86 -5.14 -1.08 2.12
CA ILE A 86 -6.25 -1.24 1.16
C ILE A 86 -5.74 -1.51 -0.26
N GLN A 87 -4.64 -0.88 -0.67
CA GLN A 87 -4.05 -1.18 -1.98
C GLN A 87 -3.62 -2.64 -2.07
N GLY A 88 -2.93 -3.16 -1.06
CA GLY A 88 -2.56 -4.58 -1.00
C GLY A 88 -3.79 -5.49 -1.04
N LEU A 89 -4.87 -5.10 -0.36
CA LEU A 89 -6.13 -5.82 -0.40
C LEU A 89 -6.76 -5.85 -1.81
N LYS A 90 -6.77 -4.72 -2.51
CA LYS A 90 -7.27 -4.61 -3.90
C LYS A 90 -6.48 -5.51 -4.85
N GLN A 91 -5.15 -5.52 -4.73
CA GLN A 91 -4.29 -6.41 -5.53
C GLN A 91 -4.62 -7.89 -5.31
N LEU A 92 -4.81 -8.30 -4.05
CA LEU A 92 -5.18 -9.68 -3.71
C LEU A 92 -6.59 -10.03 -4.20
N ALA A 93 -7.54 -9.11 -4.08
CA ALA A 93 -8.89 -9.29 -4.61
C ALA A 93 -8.89 -9.47 -6.14
N ALA A 94 -8.10 -8.66 -6.86
CA ALA A 94 -7.93 -8.79 -8.32
C ALA A 94 -7.28 -10.13 -8.72
N GLN A 95 -6.47 -10.73 -7.85
CA GLN A 95 -5.89 -12.06 -8.03
C GLN A 95 -6.85 -13.20 -7.67
N GLY A 96 -8.07 -12.90 -7.20
CA GLY A 96 -9.06 -13.91 -6.82
C GLY A 96 -8.75 -14.62 -5.50
N VAL A 97 -7.97 -13.98 -4.62
CA VAL A 97 -7.62 -14.55 -3.29
C VAL A 97 -8.84 -14.64 -2.37
N PHE A 98 -9.84 -13.77 -2.57
CA PHE A 98 -11.05 -13.72 -1.75
C PHE A 98 -12.28 -14.10 -2.56
N ASP A 99 -13.24 -14.72 -1.86
CA ASP A 99 -14.57 -15.03 -2.35
C ASP A 99 -15.65 -14.29 -1.52
N LYS A 100 -16.91 -14.57 -1.81
CA LYS A 100 -18.07 -13.97 -1.13
C LYS A 100 -18.19 -14.32 0.37
N ASP A 101 -17.56 -15.41 0.80
CA ASP A 101 -17.67 -15.92 2.18
C ASP A 101 -16.47 -15.49 3.03
N SER A 102 -15.40 -15.02 2.39
CA SER A 102 -14.18 -14.49 2.99
C SER A 102 -14.47 -13.35 3.98
N LYS A 103 -13.80 -13.39 5.13
CA LYS A 103 -13.87 -12.35 6.17
C LYS A 103 -12.49 -11.73 6.34
N VAL A 104 -12.34 -10.52 5.83
CA VAL A 104 -11.08 -9.78 5.85
C VAL A 104 -11.13 -8.72 6.94
N VAL A 105 -10.09 -8.65 7.76
CA VAL A 105 -9.88 -7.59 8.73
C VAL A 105 -8.64 -6.81 8.32
N VAL A 106 -8.77 -5.48 8.24
CA VAL A 106 -7.68 -4.57 7.86
C VAL A 106 -7.38 -3.64 9.03
N ILE A 107 -6.11 -3.40 9.30
CA ILE A 107 -5.67 -2.49 10.37
C ILE A 107 -5.33 -1.13 9.77
N PHE A 108 -5.96 -0.09 10.30
CA PHE A 108 -5.65 1.31 10.00
C PHE A 108 -4.82 1.90 11.15
N PRO A 109 -3.50 2.05 11.00
CA PRO A 109 -2.61 2.32 12.13
C PRO A 109 -2.81 3.71 12.75
N ASP A 110 -3.13 4.71 11.92
CA ASP A 110 -3.27 6.08 12.36
C ASP A 110 -4.23 6.92 11.48
N HIS A 111 -4.42 8.17 11.91
CA HIS A 111 -5.37 9.12 11.35
C HIS A 111 -4.72 10.05 10.31
N GLY A 112 -5.48 10.40 9.28
CA GLY A 112 -5.03 11.16 8.10
C GLY A 112 -4.55 12.59 8.40
N SER A 113 -4.95 13.16 9.54
CA SER A 113 -4.54 14.52 9.94
C SER A 113 -3.02 14.70 10.03
N ARG A 114 -2.25 13.64 10.27
CA ARG A 114 -0.79 13.66 10.29
C ARG A 114 -0.16 13.91 8.92
N TYR A 115 -0.92 13.72 7.84
CA TYR A 115 -0.47 13.73 6.45
C TYR A 115 -1.14 14.82 5.61
N MET A 116 -1.74 15.84 6.24
CA MET A 116 -2.43 16.95 5.54
C MET A 116 -1.53 17.68 4.55
N SER A 117 -0.26 17.89 4.88
CA SER A 117 0.73 18.52 4.00
C SER A 117 1.41 17.53 3.03
N LYS A 118 0.99 16.26 3.03
CA LYS A 118 1.57 15.17 2.22
C LYS A 118 0.50 14.57 1.31
N VAL A 119 0.09 13.32 1.54
CA VAL A 119 -0.84 12.57 0.66
C VAL A 119 -2.18 13.28 0.43
N TYR A 120 -2.58 14.15 1.36
CA TYR A 120 -3.80 14.94 1.25
C TYR A 120 -3.59 16.35 0.65
N SER A 121 -2.35 16.70 0.28
CA SER A 121 -2.00 17.93 -0.42
C SER A 121 -1.80 17.64 -1.91
N ASP A 122 -2.61 18.26 -2.76
CA ASP A 122 -2.45 18.14 -4.21
C ASP A 122 -1.10 18.66 -4.70
N THR A 123 -0.53 19.67 -4.03
CA THR A 123 0.80 20.17 -4.39
C THR A 123 1.85 19.09 -4.15
N TRP A 124 1.82 18.47 -2.97
CA TRP A 124 2.75 17.40 -2.64
C TRP A 124 2.59 16.20 -3.57
N MET A 125 1.35 15.78 -3.88
CA MET A 125 1.07 14.71 -4.83
C MET A 125 1.64 15.01 -6.22
N ARG A 126 1.53 16.25 -6.72
CA ARG A 126 2.17 16.67 -7.99
C ARG A 126 3.69 16.64 -7.89
N ASP A 127 4.27 17.15 -6.81
CA ASP A 127 5.72 17.16 -6.60
C ASP A 127 6.31 15.74 -6.50
N GLN A 128 5.50 14.74 -6.12
CA GLN A 128 5.90 13.33 -6.15
C GLN A 128 5.67 12.65 -7.52
N GLY A 129 5.00 13.32 -8.47
CA GLY A 129 4.61 12.75 -9.77
C GLY A 129 3.37 11.85 -9.72
N PHE A 130 2.64 11.81 -8.60
CA PHE A 130 1.52 10.87 -8.40
C PHE A 130 0.23 11.24 -9.15
N PHE A 131 0.20 12.35 -9.88
CA PHE A 131 -0.93 12.70 -10.75
C PHE A 131 -0.65 12.43 -12.22
N ASP A 132 0.58 12.09 -12.57
CA ASP A 132 0.96 11.92 -13.96
C ASP A 132 0.35 10.62 -14.52
N SER A 133 0.18 9.60 -13.67
CA SER A 133 -0.47 8.32 -14.03
C SER A 133 -1.96 8.44 -14.40
N GLN A 134 -2.75 9.23 -13.66
CA GLN A 134 -4.19 9.38 -13.93
C GLN A 134 -4.50 10.26 -15.15
N ASN A 135 -3.60 11.19 -15.50
CA ASN A 135 -3.78 12.02 -16.69
C ASN A 135 -3.52 11.25 -17.99
N GLU A 136 -2.71 10.20 -17.99
CA GLU A 136 -2.53 9.34 -19.16
C GLU A 136 -3.79 8.52 -19.49
N GLU A 137 -4.50 8.00 -18.48
CA GLU A 137 -5.78 7.28 -18.68
C GLU A 137 -6.90 8.21 -19.16
N ALA A 138 -6.98 9.44 -18.63
CA ALA A 138 -7.99 10.42 -19.04
C ALA A 138 -7.76 10.93 -20.49
N ALA A 139 -6.49 11.07 -20.91
CA ALA A 139 -6.13 11.54 -22.25
C ALA A 139 -6.50 10.54 -23.37
N GLN A 140 -6.66 9.25 -23.06
CA GLN A 140 -7.00 8.22 -24.05
C GLN A 140 -8.50 8.12 -24.37
N THR A 141 -9.38 8.77 -23.60
CA THR A 141 -10.85 8.59 -23.69
C THR A 141 -11.58 9.81 -24.28
N ILE A 142 -11.04 10.44 -25.33
CA ILE A 142 -11.76 11.49 -26.08
C ILE A 142 -12.00 11.00 -27.51
N GLU A 143 -13.05 10.21 -27.71
CA GLU A 143 -13.58 9.95 -29.05
C GLU A 143 -14.48 11.11 -29.50
N TYR A 144 -14.01 11.90 -30.46
CA TYR A 144 -14.85 12.87 -31.16
C TYR A 144 -15.76 12.14 -32.16
N ILE A 145 -17.06 12.13 -31.87
CA ILE A 145 -18.08 11.72 -32.85
C ILE A 145 -18.37 12.94 -33.75
N LYS A 146 -18.18 12.76 -35.08
CA LYS A 146 -18.48 13.75 -36.12
C LYS A 146 -19.98 13.92 -36.36
#